data_AF-A0A2G2QFX8-F1
#
_entry.id   AF-A0A2G2QFX8-F1
#
_cell.length_a   1.000
_cell.length_b   1.000
_cell.length_c   1.000
_cell.angle_alpha   90.00
_cell.angle_beta   90.00
_cell.angle_gamma   90.00
#
_symmetry.space_group_name_H-M   'P 1'
#
loop_
_entity.id
_entity.type
_entity.pdbx_description
1 polymer ?
#
loop_
_entity_poly.entity_id
_entity_poly.type
_entity_poly.pdbx_seq_one_letter_code
_entity_poly.pdbx_strand_id
1 'polypeptide(L)'
;MILDTLTMFSDDQDLAKAAGSYYSDVLSLKATGYTTSKDAPNGVGSDLGKGRAVPLMCQVTEAFTSGGAATVQVALQTSTDEAFSSPVDLMTGKQFSLAELVQGLHLLPEHVPYGSLNYLRIKYIIGTATTTAGKVTADLPASLQSN
;
A
#
# COMPACT_ATOMS: atom_id res chain seq x y z
N MET A 1 -3.39 4.68 -17.64
CA MET A 1 -3.88 4.53 -16.25
C MET A 1 -4.43 5.87 -15.76
N ILE A 2 -5.63 5.88 -15.16
CA ILE A 2 -6.15 7.07 -14.44
C ILE A 2 -5.93 6.81 -12.95
N LEU A 3 -5.22 7.71 -12.29
CA LEU A 3 -4.96 7.69 -10.84
C LEU A 3 -5.94 8.70 -10.21
N ASP A 4 -6.66 8.29 -9.17
CA ASP A 4 -7.57 9.17 -8.43
C ASP A 4 -6.90 9.62 -7.13
N THR A 5 -6.92 10.92 -6.86
CA THR A 5 -6.29 11.49 -5.67
C THR A 5 -6.97 11.03 -4.38
N LEU A 6 -8.23 10.57 -4.47
CA LEU A 6 -9.00 10.03 -3.33
C LEU A 6 -8.72 8.55 -3.05
N THR A 7 -8.07 7.82 -3.96
CA THR A 7 -7.72 6.39 -3.81
C THR A 7 -6.24 6.17 -3.53
N MET A 8 -5.44 7.22 -3.64
CA MET A 8 -3.98 7.16 -3.61
C MET A 8 -3.45 7.05 -2.18
N PHE A 9 -2.55 6.09 -1.94
CA PHE A 9 -1.87 5.90 -0.66
C PHE A 9 -0.58 6.71 -0.57
N SER A 10 0.15 6.79 -1.68
CA SER A 10 1.43 7.50 -1.75
C SER A 10 1.72 7.91 -3.18
N ASP A 11 2.02 9.19 -3.41
CA ASP A 11 2.51 9.72 -4.69
C ASP A 11 4.01 9.97 -4.58
N ASP A 12 4.82 9.16 -5.27
CA ASP A 12 6.28 9.30 -5.32
C ASP A 12 6.92 9.47 -3.93
N GLN A 13 6.43 8.69 -2.95
CA GLN A 13 6.88 8.81 -1.57
C GLN A 13 8.37 8.47 -1.48
N ASP A 14 9.15 9.45 -1.03
CA ASP A 14 10.59 9.31 -0.84
C ASP A 14 10.90 8.41 0.36
N LEU A 15 11.47 7.25 0.05
CA LEU A 15 11.93 6.25 0.99
C LEU A 15 13.45 6.25 1.12
N ALA A 16 14.14 7.36 0.84
CA ALA A 16 15.53 7.59 1.26
C ALA A 16 15.61 7.78 2.79
N LYS A 17 15.47 6.67 3.53
CA LYS A 17 15.31 6.66 4.98
C LYS A 17 16.18 5.58 5.62
N ALA A 18 16.40 5.73 6.93
CA ALA A 18 17.10 4.73 7.72
C ALA A 18 16.29 3.44 7.85
N ALA A 19 16.92 2.42 8.44
CA ALA A 19 16.21 1.22 8.88
C ALA A 19 15.00 1.59 9.77
N GLY A 20 13.81 1.09 9.44
CA GLY A 20 12.59 1.44 10.17
C GLY A 20 11.30 1.11 9.43
N SER A 21 10.18 1.39 10.10
CA SER A 21 8.84 1.33 9.50
C SER A 21 8.35 2.73 9.19
N TYR A 22 7.96 2.96 7.95
CA TYR A 22 7.39 4.20 7.44
C TYR A 22 5.99 3.91 6.92
N TYR A 23 5.10 4.89 7.03
CA TYR A 23 3.70 4.73 6.66
C TYR A 23 3.34 5.69 5.54
N SER A 24 2.44 5.24 4.67
CA SER A 24 1.79 6.07 3.66
C SER A 24 0.69 6.92 4.29
N ASP A 25 0.00 7.70 3.45
CA ASP A 25 -1.26 8.34 3.86
C ASP A 25 -2.34 7.29 4.14
N VAL A 26 -3.32 7.71 4.94
CA VAL A 26 -4.45 6.88 5.37
C VAL A 26 -5.59 7.04 4.38
N LEU A 27 -5.98 5.93 3.77
CA LEU A 27 -7.16 5.87 2.91
C LEU A 27 -8.39 5.50 3.72
N SER A 28 -9.46 6.29 3.59
CA SER A 28 -10.78 6.01 4.17
C SER A 28 -11.72 5.43 3.13
N LEU A 29 -12.07 4.15 3.26
CA LEU A 29 -12.90 3.43 2.30
C LEU A 29 -14.33 4.00 2.19
N LYS A 30 -14.82 4.58 3.29
CA LYS A 30 -16.12 5.27 3.30
C LYS A 30 -16.10 6.56 2.48
N ALA A 31 -15.00 7.31 2.55
CA ALA A 31 -14.85 8.58 1.82
C ALA A 31 -14.66 8.37 0.32
N THR A 32 -13.98 7.28 -0.06
CA THR A 32 -13.73 6.89 -1.45
C THR A 32 -14.95 6.25 -2.13
N GLY A 33 -16.10 6.17 -1.44
CA GLY A 33 -17.34 5.61 -2.02
C GLY A 33 -17.38 4.08 -2.09
N TYR A 34 -16.34 3.40 -1.63
CA TYR A 34 -16.32 1.95 -1.39
C TYR A 34 -17.13 1.63 -0.13
N THR A 35 -18.43 1.83 -0.22
CA THR A 35 -19.38 1.49 0.84
C THR A 35 -20.04 0.17 0.50
N THR A 36 -20.10 -0.75 1.46
CA THR A 36 -21.09 -1.82 1.40
C THR A 36 -22.45 -1.16 1.50
N SER A 37 -23.28 -1.29 0.47
CA SER A 37 -24.73 -0.99 0.40
C SER A 37 -25.23 0.14 1.32
N LYS A 38 -25.74 1.20 0.70
CA LYS A 38 -26.49 2.36 1.26
C LYS A 38 -27.40 2.13 2.49
N ASP A 39 -27.76 0.90 2.82
CA ASP A 39 -28.74 0.52 3.84
C ASP A 39 -28.15 -0.22 5.07
N ALA A 40 -26.82 -0.32 5.24
CA ALA A 40 -26.23 -0.97 6.41
C ALA A 40 -25.99 0.02 7.57
N PRO A 41 -26.77 -0.02 8.67
CA PRO A 41 -26.55 0.84 9.82
C PRO A 41 -25.27 0.39 10.54
N ASN A 42 -24.33 1.31 10.73
CA ASN A 42 -23.13 1.15 11.57
C ASN A 42 -22.27 -0.11 11.32
N GLY A 43 -21.22 0.04 10.50
CA GLY A 43 -19.96 -0.66 10.78
C GLY A 43 -19.79 -2.08 10.26
N VAL A 44 -20.47 -2.47 9.18
CA VAL A 44 -20.02 -3.62 8.38
C VAL A 44 -18.80 -3.14 7.58
N GLY A 45 -17.64 -3.75 7.82
CA GLY A 45 -16.38 -3.37 7.18
C GLY A 45 -16.52 -3.32 5.66
N SER A 46 -15.98 -2.26 5.06
CA SER A 46 -15.84 -2.12 3.61
C SER A 46 -14.83 -3.14 3.10
N ASP A 47 -15.23 -4.42 3.09
CA ASP A 47 -14.39 -5.53 2.64
C ASP A 47 -14.27 -5.47 1.11
N LEU A 48 -13.28 -4.74 0.64
CA LEU A 48 -12.91 -4.59 -0.76
C LEU A 48 -12.59 -5.93 -1.42
N GLY A 49 -12.17 -6.94 -0.66
CA GLY A 49 -11.89 -8.27 -1.20
C GLY A 49 -13.17 -9.05 -1.51
N LYS A 50 -14.29 -8.80 -0.82
CA LYS A 50 -15.54 -9.53 -1.01
C LYS A 50 -16.32 -9.03 -2.23
N GLY A 51 -16.21 -9.75 -3.33
CA GLY A 51 -17.16 -9.72 -4.45
C GLY A 51 -16.59 -9.20 -5.77
N ARG A 52 -15.58 -8.33 -5.75
CA ARG A 52 -14.79 -7.94 -6.93
C ARG A 52 -13.34 -7.75 -6.52
N ALA A 53 -12.41 -8.29 -7.30
CA ALA A 53 -10.99 -8.09 -7.06
C ALA A 53 -10.64 -6.61 -7.33
N VAL A 54 -10.49 -5.81 -6.27
CA VAL A 54 -10.02 -4.42 -6.39
C VAL A 54 -8.52 -4.47 -6.67
N PRO A 55 -8.06 -3.88 -7.78
CA PRO A 55 -6.65 -3.90 -8.10
C PRO A 55 -5.88 -2.99 -7.14
N LEU A 56 -4.72 -3.46 -6.72
CA LEU A 56 -3.78 -2.71 -5.90
C LEU A 56 -2.51 -2.48 -6.71
N MET A 57 -2.13 -1.22 -6.86
CA MET A 57 -0.86 -0.86 -7.47
C MET A 57 0.07 -0.36 -6.38
N CYS A 58 1.24 -0.99 -6.25
CA CYS A 58 2.34 -0.51 -5.41
C CYS A 58 3.62 -0.73 -6.20
N GLN A 59 4.09 0.33 -6.86
CA GLN A 59 5.18 0.27 -7.81
C GLN A 59 6.35 1.15 -7.37
N VAL A 60 7.56 0.68 -7.63
CA VAL A 60 8.78 1.47 -7.49
C VAL A 60 8.86 2.46 -8.66
N THR A 61 8.80 3.75 -8.38
CA THR A 61 8.92 4.80 -9.41
C THR A 61 10.36 5.26 -9.59
N GLU A 62 11.20 5.11 -8.57
CA GLU A 62 12.64 5.37 -8.63
C GLU A 62 13.38 4.21 -7.95
N ALA A 63 14.37 3.64 -8.66
CA ALA A 63 15.12 2.49 -8.17
C ALA A 63 15.81 2.80 -6.83
N PHE A 64 15.85 1.80 -5.93
CA PHE A 64 16.43 2.00 -4.62
C PHE A 64 17.96 1.96 -4.68
N THR A 65 18.60 2.88 -3.96
CA THR A 65 20.05 2.89 -3.75
C THR A 65 20.36 2.87 -2.26
N SER A 66 21.53 2.36 -1.90
CA SER A 66 22.03 2.30 -0.52
C SER A 66 23.54 2.17 -0.55
N GLY A 67 24.21 2.69 0.49
CA GLY A 67 25.62 2.40 0.74
C GLY A 67 25.88 0.99 1.32
N GLY A 68 24.83 0.21 1.59
CA GLY A 68 24.93 -1.15 2.14
C GLY A 68 23.84 -2.10 1.62
N ALA A 69 23.71 -3.27 2.26
CA ALA A 69 22.70 -4.27 1.91
C ALA A 69 21.32 -3.89 2.49
N ALA A 70 20.67 -2.91 1.86
CA ALA A 70 19.30 -2.53 2.22
C ALA A 70 18.29 -3.55 1.70
N THR A 71 17.21 -3.71 2.46
CA THR A 71 16.06 -4.53 2.05
C THR A 71 14.80 -3.73 2.29
N VAL A 72 13.81 -3.90 1.41
CA VAL A 72 12.52 -3.23 1.53
C VAL A 72 11.42 -4.28 1.47
N GLN A 73 10.52 -4.23 2.45
CA GLN A 73 9.32 -5.04 2.50
C GLN A 73 8.12 -4.10 2.62
N VAL A 74 7.03 -4.46 1.96
CA VAL A 74 5.80 -3.66 1.99
C VAL A 74 4.67 -4.50 2.57
N ALA A 75 3.87 -3.91 3.45
CA ALA A 75 2.68 -4.54 3.99
C ALA A 75 1.46 -3.63 3.83
N LEU A 76 0.32 -4.21 3.44
CA LEU A 76 -0.97 -3.55 3.45
C LEU A 76 -1.61 -3.73 4.82
N GLN A 77 -1.84 -2.63 5.52
CA GLN A 77 -2.48 -2.63 6.83
C GLN A 77 -3.91 -2.11 6.72
N THR A 78 -4.79 -2.66 7.56
CA THR A 78 -6.14 -2.16 7.74
C THR A 78 -6.43 -1.83 9.20
N SER A 79 -7.37 -0.93 9.42
CA SER A 79 -7.86 -0.63 10.77
C SER A 79 -9.30 -0.12 10.77
N THR A 80 -9.89 -0.11 11.96
CA THR A 80 -11.24 0.41 12.21
C THR A 80 -11.28 1.93 12.32
N ASP A 81 -10.16 2.55 12.68
CA ASP A 81 -9.96 3.96 12.99
C ASP A 81 -8.79 4.57 12.20
N GLU A 82 -8.89 5.87 11.92
CA GLU A 82 -7.86 6.62 11.18
C GLU A 82 -6.51 6.70 11.91
N ALA A 83 -6.51 6.53 13.24
CA ALA A 83 -5.31 6.52 14.06
C ALA A 83 -4.56 5.18 14.01
N PHE A 84 -5.16 4.12 13.42
CA PHE A 84 -4.62 2.76 13.41
C PHE A 84 -4.22 2.29 14.81
N SER A 85 -5.11 2.47 15.80
CA SER A 85 -4.86 2.05 17.18
C SER A 85 -4.73 0.53 17.32
N SER A 86 -5.44 -0.23 16.48
CA SER A 86 -5.32 -1.67 16.33
C SER A 86 -5.13 -2.04 14.86
N PRO A 87 -3.91 -1.89 14.32
CA PRO A 87 -3.63 -2.19 12.92
C PRO A 87 -3.55 -3.71 12.70
N VAL A 88 -4.17 -4.18 11.64
CA VAL A 88 -4.07 -5.57 11.19
C VAL A 88 -3.34 -5.60 9.85
N ASP A 89 -2.28 -6.40 9.75
CA ASP A 89 -1.60 -6.65 8.48
C ASP A 89 -2.47 -7.61 7.66
N LEU A 90 -3.13 -7.08 6.62
CA LEU A 90 -3.89 -7.90 5.68
C LEU A 90 -2.97 -8.72 4.78
N MET A 91 -1.83 -8.12 4.44
CA MET A 91 -0.87 -8.71 3.54
C MET A 91 0.51 -8.16 3.83
N THR A 92 1.48 -9.05 3.79
CA THR A 92 2.88 -8.70 3.85
C THR A 92 3.56 -9.27 2.62
N GLY A 93 4.16 -8.39 1.83
CA GLY A 93 4.90 -8.75 0.63
C GLY A 93 6.22 -9.45 0.94
N LYS A 94 6.88 -9.92 -0.12
CA LYS A 94 8.25 -10.44 -0.03
C LYS A 94 9.19 -9.32 0.43
N GLN A 95 10.22 -9.68 1.19
CA GLN A 95 11.34 -8.80 1.43
C GLN A 95 12.21 -8.78 0.17
N PHE A 96 12.28 -7.63 -0.49
CA PHE A 96 13.09 -7.40 -1.67
C PHE A 96 14.48 -6.92 -1.28
N SER A 97 15.49 -7.49 -1.93
CA SER A 97 16.86 -6.99 -1.86
C SER A 97 17.04 -5.77 -2.77
N LEU A 98 18.07 -4.97 -2.52
CA LEU A 98 18.38 -3.79 -3.34
C LEU A 98 18.53 -4.10 -4.84
N ALA A 99 19.02 -5.29 -5.20
CA ALA A 99 19.17 -5.70 -6.60
C ALA A 99 17.82 -5.98 -7.29
N GLU A 100 16.78 -6.32 -6.53
CA GLU A 100 15.43 -6.56 -7.07
C GLU A 100 14.63 -5.26 -7.18
N LEU A 101 14.95 -4.23 -6.37
CA LEU A 101 14.22 -2.96 -6.27
C LEU A 101 14.51 -1.99 -7.42
N VAL A 102 14.21 -2.44 -8.64
CA VAL A 102 14.30 -1.66 -9.87
C VAL A 102 13.02 -0.86 -10.11
N GLN A 103 13.12 0.20 -10.91
CA GLN A 103 11.96 0.98 -11.35
C GLN A 103 10.96 0.08 -12.10
N GLY A 104 9.67 0.26 -11.83
CA GLY A 104 8.57 -0.51 -12.41
C GLY A 104 8.28 -1.82 -11.70
N LEU A 105 9.07 -2.22 -10.69
CA LEU A 105 8.77 -3.41 -9.91
C LEU A 105 7.51 -3.20 -9.05
N HIS A 106 6.58 -4.16 -9.12
CA HIS A 106 5.43 -4.22 -8.21
C HIS A 106 5.80 -4.92 -6.89
N LEU A 107 5.62 -4.22 -5.77
CA LEU A 107 6.04 -4.69 -4.43
C LEU A 107 4.96 -5.51 -3.72
N LEU A 108 3.71 -5.40 -4.16
CA LEU A 108 2.56 -6.14 -3.64
C LEU A 108 1.84 -6.82 -4.82
N PRO A 109 1.17 -7.97 -4.59
CA PRO A 109 0.33 -8.58 -5.61
C PRO A 109 -0.82 -7.65 -6.04
N GLU A 110 -1.31 -7.91 -7.24
CA GLU A 110 -2.20 -7.03 -8.00
C GLU A 110 -3.60 -6.83 -7.41
N HIS A 111 -3.94 -7.49 -6.29
CA HIS A 111 -5.27 -7.44 -5.70
C HIS A 111 -5.25 -7.30 -4.18
N VAL A 112 -6.22 -6.55 -3.65
CA VAL A 112 -6.44 -6.44 -2.20
C VAL A 112 -7.07 -7.76 -1.69
N PRO A 113 -6.49 -8.39 -0.65
CA PRO A 113 -7.08 -9.60 -0.05
C PRO A 113 -8.34 -9.29 0.76
N TYR A 114 -9.10 -10.34 1.08
CA TYR A 114 -10.30 -10.26 1.92
C TYR A 114 -10.00 -9.75 3.33
N GLY A 115 -10.99 -9.10 3.93
CA GLY A 115 -10.95 -8.68 5.33
C GLY A 115 -10.55 -7.23 5.57
N SER A 116 -10.57 -6.38 4.54
CA SER A 116 -10.36 -4.95 4.75
C SER A 116 -11.46 -4.32 5.60
N LEU A 117 -11.04 -3.42 6.49
CA LEU A 117 -11.88 -2.70 7.44
C LEU A 117 -12.26 -1.33 6.87
N ASN A 118 -12.32 -0.27 7.69
CA ASN A 118 -12.74 1.06 7.24
C ASN A 118 -11.58 1.88 6.65
N TYR A 119 -10.36 1.62 7.14
CA TYR A 119 -9.17 2.35 6.75
C TYR A 119 -8.10 1.39 6.22
N LEU A 120 -7.36 1.86 5.23
CA LEU A 120 -6.21 1.17 4.66
C LEU A 120 -5.00 2.10 4.66
N ARG A 121 -3.81 1.54 4.86
CA ARG A 121 -2.54 2.23 4.63
C ARG A 121 -1.48 1.24 4.22
N ILE A 122 -0.41 1.74 3.64
CA ILE A 122 0.76 0.96 3.30
C ILE A 122 1.86 1.22 4.33
N LYS A 123 2.47 0.13 4.80
CA LYS A 123 3.62 0.13 5.67
C LYS A 123 4.84 -0.29 4.87
N TYR A 124 5.82 0.60 4.77
CA TYR A 124 7.13 0.37 4.17
C TYR A 124 8.12 0.02 5.28
N ILE A 125 8.70 -1.18 5.22
CA ILE A 125 9.67 -1.69 6.18
C ILE A 125 11.03 -1.68 5.49
N ILE A 126 11.90 -0.77 5.90
CA ILE A 126 13.29 -0.72 5.47
C ILE A 126 14.10 -1.50 6.50
N GLY A 127 14.77 -2.55 6.02
CA GLY A 127 15.56 -3.46 6.83
C GLY A 127 16.92 -2.88 7.23
N THR A 128 17.96 -3.69 7.12
CA THR A 128 19.24 -3.51 7.81
C THR A 128 20.08 -2.29 7.45
N ALA A 129 19.91 -1.71 6.26
CA ALA A 129 20.70 -0.56 5.82
C ALA A 129 19.82 0.58 5.32
N THR A 130 20.30 1.81 5.54
CA THR A 130 19.68 3.05 5.05
C THR A 130 19.64 3.08 3.54
N THR A 131 18.48 3.34 2.98
CA THR A 131 18.30 3.64 1.55
C THR A 131 18.62 5.12 1.32
N THR A 132 19.43 5.41 0.30
CA THR A 132 19.88 6.76 -0.07
C THR A 132 19.08 7.36 -1.21
N ALA A 133 18.34 6.52 -1.95
CA ALA A 133 17.33 6.91 -2.92
C ALA A 133 16.29 5.79 -3.03
N GLY A 134 15.12 6.12 -3.55
CA GLY A 134 14.04 5.17 -3.83
C GLY A 134 12.68 5.82 -3.59
N LYS A 135 11.80 5.72 -4.59
CA LYS A 135 10.45 6.25 -4.52
C LYS A 135 9.44 5.19 -4.85
N VAL A 136 8.30 5.26 -4.17
CA VAL A 136 7.22 4.31 -4.36
C VAL A 136 5.91 5.07 -4.51
N THR A 137 5.14 4.65 -5.51
CA THR A 137 3.78 5.13 -5.73
C THR A 137 2.82 3.98 -5.50
N ALA A 138 1.74 4.26 -4.77
CA ALA A 138 0.73 3.27 -4.49
C ALA A 138 -0.68 3.85 -4.50
N ASP A 139 -1.57 3.12 -5.14
CA ASP A 139 -2.95 3.55 -5.43
C ASP A 139 -3.88 2.34 -5.60
N LEU A 140 -5.19 2.56 -5.49
CA LEU A 140 -6.25 1.65 -5.91
C LEU A 140 -6.82 2.11 -7.27
N PRO A 141 -6.20 1.74 -8.40
CA PRO A 141 -6.71 2.16 -9.71
C PRO A 141 -8.07 1.51 -10.02
N ALA A 142 -8.84 2.12 -10.91
CA ALA A 142 -10.09 1.52 -11.40
C ALA A 142 -9.87 0.25 -12.25
N SER A 143 -8.70 0.12 -12.86
CA SER A 143 -8.24 -1.07 -13.59
C SER A 143 -6.73 -1.07 -13.60
N LEU A 144 -6.12 -2.24 -13.41
CA LEU A 144 -4.70 -2.41 -13.65
C LEU A 144 -4.46 -2.45 -15.16
N GLN A 145 -3.43 -1.76 -15.64
CA GLN A 145 -2.97 -1.88 -17.02
C GLN A 145 -1.92 -2.99 -17.06
N SER A 146 -2.33 -4.21 -17.40
CA SER A 146 -1.40 -5.31 -17.70
C SER A 146 -1.13 -5.30 -19.20
N ASN A 147 0.13 -5.15 -19.60
CA ASN A 147 0.59 -5.26 -21.00
C ASN A 147 1.40 -6.55 -21.17
#